data_AF-A0A2W7I594-F1
#
_entry.id   AF-A0A2W7I594-F1
#
_cell.length_a   1.000
_cell.length_b   1.000
_cell.length_c   1.000
_cell.angle_alpha   90.00
_cell.angle_beta   90.00
_cell.angle_gamma   90.00
#
_symmetry.space_group_name_H-M   'P 1'
#
loop_
_entity.id
_entity.type
_entity.pdbx_description
1 polymer ?
#
loop_
_entity_poly.entity_id
_entity_poly.type
_entity_poly.pdbx_seq_one_letter_code
_entity_poly.pdbx_strand_id
1 'polypeptide(L)'
;MTHAVTCGDYADDGDPDEEWVVAGFSTAEAAVEYARRFIRAGIEDLRGEAASNEDLRDMYFRWGEFALTPGLETVPWVDFCIANPATKPAETDYARLDPNPPA
;
A
#
# COMPACT_ATOMS: atom_id res chain seq x y z
N MET A 1 9.90 7.16 20.17
CA MET A 1 9.76 7.39 18.71
C MET A 1 8.55 6.60 18.26
N THR A 2 7.64 7.23 17.52
CA THR A 2 6.51 6.56 16.87
C THR A 2 6.90 6.25 15.43
N HIS A 3 6.41 5.14 14.89
CA HIS A 3 6.64 4.77 13.49
C HIS A 3 5.57 5.42 12.59
N ALA A 4 5.89 5.58 11.31
CA ALA A 4 5.03 6.24 10.33
C ALA A 4 5.16 5.58 8.95
N VAL A 5 4.15 5.78 8.12
CA VAL A 5 4.07 5.33 6.73
C VAL A 5 3.77 6.55 5.87
N THR A 6 4.58 6.79 4.84
CA THR A 6 4.28 7.78 3.80
C THR A 6 3.45 7.10 2.72
N CYS A 7 2.32 7.71 2.36
CA CYS A 7 1.42 7.22 1.32
C CYS A 7 1.23 8.31 0.26
N GLY A 8 0.82 7.89 -0.93
CA GLY A 8 0.57 8.72 -2.09
C GLY A 8 0.17 7.83 -3.26
N ASP A 9 0.21 8.35 -4.48
CA ASP A 9 0.09 7.57 -5.69
C ASP A 9 1.22 7.88 -6.68
N TYR A 10 1.49 6.95 -7.59
CA TYR A 10 2.59 7.10 -8.55
C TYR A 10 2.29 8.12 -9.67
N ALA A 11 1.05 8.57 -9.83
CA ALA A 11 0.71 9.58 -10.84
C ALA A 11 1.26 10.95 -10.45
N ASP A 12 1.21 11.25 -9.14
CA ASP A 12 1.61 12.52 -8.53
C ASP A 12 2.84 12.38 -7.60
N ASP A 13 3.67 11.34 -7.80
CA ASP A 13 4.89 11.08 -7.00
C ASP A 13 5.82 12.30 -6.92
N GLY A 14 6.15 12.71 -5.70
CA GLY A 14 6.96 13.90 -5.42
C GLY A 14 6.20 15.21 -5.36
N ASP A 15 4.87 15.22 -5.54
CA ASP A 15 4.02 16.34 -5.17
C ASP A 15 3.69 16.29 -3.66
N PRO A 16 4.23 17.20 -2.84
CA PRO A 16 4.03 17.16 -1.39
C PRO A 16 2.59 17.45 -0.96
N ASP A 17 1.74 17.97 -1.84
CA ASP A 17 0.33 18.23 -1.53
C ASP A 17 -0.55 16.98 -1.73
N GLU A 18 -0.10 16.00 -2.52
CA GLU A 18 -0.79 14.74 -2.79
C GLU A 18 -0.24 13.57 -1.94
N GLU A 19 0.94 13.72 -1.33
CA GLU A 19 1.48 12.78 -0.34
C GLU A 19 0.94 13.04 1.08
N TRP A 20 0.64 11.97 1.82
CA TRP A 20 0.25 12.06 3.23
C TRP A 20 1.03 11.09 4.11
N VAL A 21 1.07 11.39 5.41
CA VAL A 21 1.78 10.57 6.41
C VAL A 21 0.80 10.02 7.42
N VAL A 22 0.76 8.70 7.55
CA VAL A 22 0.06 8.00 8.63
C VAL A 22 1.07 7.76 9.74
N ALA A 23 0.91 8.43 10.89
CA ALA A 23 1.83 8.35 12.02
C ALA A 23 1.16 7.76 13.26
N GLY A 24 1.98 7.38 14.25
CA GLY A 24 1.50 6.92 15.56
C GLY A 24 1.55 5.41 15.77
N PHE A 25 2.14 4.66 14.83
CA PHE A 25 2.32 3.22 14.97
C PHE A 25 3.24 2.91 16.16
N SER A 26 2.83 1.95 16.99
CA SER A 26 3.53 1.55 18.21
C SER A 26 4.82 0.78 17.94
N THR A 27 4.92 0.10 16.79
CA THR A 27 6.12 -0.64 16.37
C THR A 27 6.37 -0.51 14.85
N ALA A 28 7.58 -0.85 14.41
CA ALA A 28 7.93 -0.89 13.00
C ALA A 28 7.11 -1.95 12.24
N GLU A 29 6.87 -3.11 12.87
CA GLU A 29 6.07 -4.19 12.30
C GLU A 29 4.63 -3.77 12.05
N ALA A 30 4.06 -2.94 12.93
CA ALA A 30 2.71 -2.40 12.75
C ALA A 30 2.64 -1.46 11.52
N ALA A 31 3.64 -0.59 11.33
CA ALA A 31 3.72 0.27 10.16
C ALA A 31 3.93 -0.55 8.87
N VAL A 32 4.78 -1.57 8.89
CA VAL A 32 4.99 -2.47 7.75
C VAL A 32 3.72 -3.25 7.41
N GLU A 33 2.98 -3.76 8.40
CA GLU A 33 1.72 -4.48 8.15
C GLU A 33 0.64 -3.55 7.57
N TYR A 34 0.55 -2.31 8.05
CA TYR A 34 -0.32 -1.29 7.44
C TYR A 34 0.05 -1.07 5.96
N ALA A 35 1.32 -0.77 5.68
CA ALA A 35 1.80 -0.49 4.32
C ALA A 35 1.58 -1.70 3.38
N ARG A 36 1.76 -2.92 3.88
CA ARG A 36 1.50 -4.14 3.12
C ARG A 36 0.04 -4.27 2.70
N ARG A 37 -0.90 -4.05 3.62
CA ARG A 37 -2.34 -4.12 3.33
C ARG A 37 -2.81 -2.98 2.43
N PHE A 38 -2.23 -1.80 2.61
CA PHE A 38 -2.49 -0.63 1.78
C PHE A 38 -2.14 -0.92 0.31
N ILE A 39 -0.89 -1.33 0.06
CA ILE A 39 -0.44 -1.72 -1.29
C ILE A 39 -1.30 -2.85 -1.85
N ARG A 40 -1.61 -3.86 -1.03
CA ARG A 40 -2.43 -4.99 -1.49
C ARG A 40 -3.84 -4.56 -1.88
N ALA A 41 -4.46 -3.64 -1.13
CA ALA A 41 -5.77 -3.10 -1.48
C ALA A 41 -5.74 -2.43 -2.86
N GLY A 42 -4.78 -1.53 -3.10
CA GLY A 42 -4.63 -0.87 -4.41
C GLY A 42 -4.37 -1.85 -5.56
N ILE A 43 -3.58 -2.90 -5.35
CA ILE A 43 -3.38 -3.96 -6.36
C ILE A 43 -4.68 -4.71 -6.66
N GLU A 44 -5.46 -5.06 -5.63
CA GLU A 44 -6.73 -5.77 -5.84
C GLU A 44 -7.80 -4.89 -6.52
N ASP A 45 -7.80 -3.59 -6.26
CA ASP A 45 -8.69 -2.64 -6.94
C ASP A 45 -8.35 -2.55 -8.44
N LEU A 46 -7.05 -2.48 -8.79
CA LEU A 46 -6.59 -2.46 -10.19
C LEU A 46 -6.74 -3.82 -10.89
N ARG A 47 -6.82 -4.94 -10.16
CA ARG A 47 -6.81 -6.29 -10.74
C ARG A 47 -7.98 -6.54 -11.69
N GLY A 48 -9.14 -5.95 -11.42
CA GLY A 48 -10.32 -6.08 -12.28
C GLY A 48 -10.18 -5.39 -13.64
N GLU A 49 -9.24 -4.45 -13.75
CA GLU A 49 -9.01 -3.63 -14.94
C GLU A 49 -7.85 -4.15 -15.80
N ALA A 50 -6.88 -4.83 -15.18
CA ALA A 50 -5.70 -5.34 -15.85
C ALA A 50 -5.98 -6.57 -16.74
N ALA A 51 -5.39 -6.58 -17.93
CA ALA A 51 -5.49 -7.69 -18.88
C ALA A 51 -4.57 -8.88 -18.54
N SER A 52 -3.52 -8.64 -17.75
CA SER A 52 -2.53 -9.66 -17.35
C SER A 52 -1.78 -9.25 -16.08
N ASN A 53 -0.97 -10.15 -15.50
CA ASN A 53 -0.12 -9.82 -14.35
C ASN A 53 0.96 -8.78 -14.68
N GLU A 54 1.48 -8.79 -15.91
CA GLU A 54 2.46 -7.80 -16.38
C GLU A 54 1.79 -6.43 -16.50
N ASP A 55 0.60 -6.39 -17.10
CA ASP A 55 -0.22 -5.18 -17.22
C ASP A 55 -0.61 -4.63 -15.83
N LEU A 56 -0.99 -5.50 -14.89
CA LEU A 56 -1.30 -5.11 -13.51
C LEU A 56 -0.09 -4.47 -12.82
N ARG A 57 1.10 -5.03 -13.03
CA ARG A 57 2.35 -4.49 -12.48
C ARG A 57 2.62 -3.10 -13.06
N ASP A 58 2.49 -2.95 -14.37
CA ASP A 58 2.70 -1.68 -15.06
C ASP A 58 1.67 -0.62 -14.65
N MET A 59 0.40 -0.99 -14.51
CA MET A 59 -0.66 -0.13 -14.01
C MET A 59 -0.36 0.35 -12.59
N TYR A 60 0.02 -0.56 -11.69
CA TYR A 60 0.33 -0.21 -10.31
C TYR A 60 1.50 0.79 -10.21
N PHE A 61 2.61 0.56 -10.90
CA PHE A 61 3.75 1.49 -10.85
C PHE A 61 3.55 2.80 -11.64
N ARG A 62 2.42 2.94 -12.35
CA ARG A 62 2.08 4.16 -13.08
C ARG A 62 0.98 4.98 -12.40
N TRP A 63 0.01 4.31 -11.79
CA TRP A 63 -1.22 4.94 -11.28
C TRP A 63 -1.66 4.40 -9.90
N GLY A 64 -0.98 3.39 -9.37
CA GLY A 64 -1.36 2.77 -8.10
C GLY A 64 -0.96 3.62 -6.91
N GLU A 65 -1.68 3.42 -5.80
CA GLU A 65 -1.33 4.00 -4.51
C GLU A 65 -0.11 3.28 -3.90
N PHE A 66 0.87 4.03 -3.43
CA PHE A 66 2.05 3.50 -2.77
C PHE A 66 2.02 3.71 -1.24
N ALA A 67 2.77 2.87 -0.53
CA ALA A 67 3.08 3.07 0.88
C ALA A 67 4.56 2.77 1.15
N LEU A 68 5.25 3.68 1.82
CA LEU A 68 6.67 3.62 2.11
C LEU A 68 6.91 3.65 3.62
N THR A 69 7.68 2.68 4.12
CA THR A 69 8.13 2.62 5.52
C THR A 69 9.42 1.81 5.62
N PRO A 70 10.33 2.12 6.56
CA PRO A 70 11.48 1.28 6.83
C PRO A 70 11.10 -0.19 7.08
N GLY A 71 11.82 -1.12 6.44
CA GLY A 71 11.61 -2.56 6.59
C GLY A 71 10.64 -3.21 5.59
N LEU A 72 10.08 -2.42 4.66
CA LEU A 72 9.29 -2.94 3.54
C LEU A 72 10.05 -2.77 2.22
N GLU A 73 10.21 -3.87 1.48
CA GLU A 73 10.67 -3.83 0.09
C GLU A 73 9.44 -3.81 -0.84
N THR A 74 9.12 -2.63 -1.37
CA THR A 74 7.89 -2.39 -2.15
C THR A 74 7.80 -3.29 -3.37
N VAL A 75 8.85 -3.36 -4.19
CA VAL A 75 8.83 -4.11 -5.45
C VAL A 75 8.58 -5.61 -5.23
N PRO A 76 9.34 -6.32 -4.36
CA PRO A 76 9.05 -7.72 -4.03
C PRO A 76 7.65 -7.94 -3.44
N TRP A 77 7.14 -6.99 -2.65
CA TRP A 77 5.81 -7.11 -2.07
C TRP A 77 4.69 -6.97 -3.11
N VAL A 78 4.83 -6.04 -4.06
CA VAL A 78 3.92 -5.89 -5.20
C VAL A 78 3.89 -7.18 -6.03
N ASP A 79 5.06 -7.73 -6.37
CA ASP A 79 5.15 -9.01 -7.08
C ASP A 79 4.44 -10.16 -6.34
N PHE A 80 4.63 -10.23 -5.02
CA PHE A 80 3.95 -11.21 -4.19
C PHE A 80 2.43 -11.07 -4.26
N CYS A 81 1.89 -9.84 -4.15
CA CYS A 81 0.45 -9.59 -4.18
C CYS A 81 -0.15 -9.93 -5.56
N ILE A 82 0.54 -9.59 -6.66
CA ILE A 82 0.08 -9.91 -8.01
C ILE A 82 -0.01 -11.43 -8.19
N ALA A 83 0.99 -12.18 -7.72
CA ALA A 83 1.03 -13.64 -7.79
C ALA A 83 0.08 -14.34 -6.81
N ASN A 84 -0.31 -13.67 -5.72
CA ASN A 84 -1.14 -14.24 -4.65
C ASN A 84 -2.34 -13.31 -4.35
N PRO A 85 -3.43 -13.39 -5.14
CA PRO A 85 -4.61 -12.57 -4.92
C PRO A 85 -5.14 -12.68 -3.49
N ALA A 86 -5.66 -11.57 -2.95
CA ALA A 86 -6.32 -11.58 -1.65
C ALA A 86 -7.52 -12.55 -1.65
N THR A 87 -7.66 -13.32 -0.58
CA THR A 87 -8.75 -14.30 -0.41
C THR A 87 -9.65 -13.96 0.78
N LYS A 88 -9.21 -13.04 1.64
CA LYS A 88 -9.92 -12.61 2.84
C LYS A 88 -9.92 -11.09 2.95
N PRO A 89 -11.02 -10.46 3.38
CA PRO A 89 -11.09 -9.00 3.56
C PRO A 89 -10.00 -8.43 4.48
N ALA A 90 -9.58 -9.19 5.50
CA ALA A 90 -8.55 -8.75 6.43
C ALA A 90 -7.16 -8.55 5.79
N GLU A 91 -6.93 -9.08 4.58
CA GLU A 91 -5.66 -8.93 3.86
C GLU A 91 -5.51 -7.57 3.16
N THR A 92 -6.62 -6.84 2.99
CA THR A 92 -6.67 -5.50 2.38
C THR A 92 -7.20 -4.43 3.34
N ASP A 93 -7.75 -4.82 4.50
CA ASP A 93 -8.24 -3.91 5.54
C ASP A 93 -7.07 -3.24 6.30
N TYR A 94 -6.45 -2.25 5.64
CA TYR A 94 -5.41 -1.39 6.22
C TYR A 94 -6.00 -0.33 7.15
N ALA A 95 -7.23 0.15 6.88
CA ALA A 95 -7.89 1.18 7.68
C ALA A 95 -8.09 0.74 9.13
N ARG A 96 -8.36 -0.54 9.38
CA ARG A 96 -8.42 -1.12 10.73
C ARG A 96 -7.10 -1.08 11.50
N LEU A 97 -5.98 -0.89 10.81
CA LEU A 97 -4.65 -0.77 11.41
C LEU A 97 -4.21 0.69 11.59
N ASP A 98 -5.00 1.66 11.12
CA ASP A 98 -4.69 3.07 11.31
C ASP A 98 -4.68 3.41 12.82
N PRO A 99 -3.57 3.95 13.37
CA PRO A 99 -3.50 4.39 14.76
C PRO A 99 -4.46 5.55 15.09
N ASN A 100 -4.89 6.31 14.08
CA ASN A 100 -5.75 7.47 14.21
C ASN A 100 -6.84 7.44 13.12
N PRO A 101 -7.79 6.49 13.18
CA PRO A 101 -8.80 6.36 12.14
C PRO A 101 -9.64 7.64 12.04
N PRO A 102 -10.07 8.05 10.82
CA PRO A 102 -10.99 9.17 10.66
C PRO A 102 -12.27 8.90 11.47
N ALA A 103 -12.75 9.94 12.15
CA ALA A 103 -13.91 9.88 13.06
C ALA A 103 -15.23 9.64 12.33
#